data_AF-A0A8T7H958-F1
#
_entry.id   AF-A0A8T7H958-F1
#
_cell.length_a   1.000
_cell.length_b   1.000
_cell.length_c   1.000
_cell.angle_alpha   90.00
_cell.angle_beta   90.00
_cell.angle_gamma   90.00
#
_symmetry.space_group_name_H-M   'P 1'
#
loop_
_entity.id
_entity.type
_entity.pdbx_description
1 polymer ?
#
loop_
_entity_poly.entity_id
_entity_poly.type
_entity_poly.pdbx_seq_one_letter_code
_entity_poly.pdbx_strand_id
1 'polypeptide(L)'
;ALNREVVIAGCRKAVPTLRRVVPVTLAALIIFSLLSATGVMDLIAAAFDPVLRAVGLPGESAAALVAQFVHFSAGYAIVASLLSGGVLTTGTALVTLVLGSMVVITLIYIKYSVPLYLSLFGRFGVRVALVTYAASMAAKVVTVALVMVLF
;
A
#
# COMPACT_ATOMS: atom_id res chain seq x y z
N ALA A 1 -8.90 -34.23 6.51
CA ALA A 1 -7.75 -33.96 7.40
C ALA A 1 -6.52 -33.65 6.54
N LEU A 2 -5.74 -32.62 6.88
CA LEU A 2 -4.51 -32.26 6.18
C LEU A 2 -3.49 -33.41 6.38
N ASN A 3 -3.33 -34.29 5.39
CA ASN A 3 -2.43 -35.45 5.51
C ASN A 3 -0.99 -35.02 5.17
N ARG A 4 0.00 -35.56 5.89
CA ARG A 4 1.43 -35.19 5.76
C ARG A 4 1.93 -35.35 4.32
N GLU A 5 1.42 -36.33 3.60
CA GLU A 5 1.74 -36.58 2.18
C GLU A 5 1.24 -35.47 1.25
N VAL A 6 0.06 -34.91 1.51
CA VAL A 6 -0.50 -33.81 0.71
C VAL A 6 0.31 -32.52 0.91
N VAL A 7 0.79 -32.28 2.14
CA VAL A 7 1.68 -31.15 2.46
C VAL A 7 3.03 -31.30 1.75
N ILE A 8 3.65 -32.48 1.81
CA ILE A 8 4.95 -32.74 1.17
C ILE A 8 4.83 -32.66 -0.36
N ALA A 9 3.75 -33.22 -0.93
CA ALA A 9 3.48 -33.12 -2.36
C ALA A 9 3.27 -31.66 -2.80
N GLY A 10 2.53 -30.87 -2.01
CA GLY A 10 2.35 -29.43 -2.23
C GLY A 10 3.68 -28.66 -2.20
N CYS A 11 4.51 -28.89 -1.18
CA CYS A 11 5.83 -28.29 -1.07
C CYS A 11 6.73 -28.65 -2.25
N ARG A 12 6.79 -29.93 -2.65
CA ARG A 12 7.60 -30.38 -3.79
C ARG A 12 7.16 -29.73 -5.10
N LYS A 13 5.86 -29.47 -5.26
CA LYS A 13 5.29 -28.79 -6.42
C LYS A 13 5.56 -27.28 -6.41
N ALA A 14 5.71 -26.68 -5.22
CA ALA A 14 6.04 -25.26 -5.06
C ALA A 14 7.54 -24.95 -5.27
N VAL A 15 8.45 -25.89 -4.97
CA VAL A 15 9.91 -25.73 -5.13
C VAL A 15 10.33 -25.22 -6.53
N PRO A 16 9.90 -25.79 -7.67
CA PRO A 16 10.31 -25.31 -8.99
C PRO A 16 9.80 -23.89 -9.28
N THR A 17 8.58 -23.57 -8.85
CA THR A 17 8.03 -22.21 -8.94
C THR A 17 8.86 -21.24 -8.11
N LEU A 18 9.21 -21.62 -6.89
CA LEU A 18 10.00 -20.78 -5.99
C LEU A 18 11.42 -20.52 -6.56
N ARG A 19 12.06 -21.55 -7.12
CA ARG A 19 13.40 -21.42 -7.75
C ARG A 19 13.39 -20.47 -8.95
N ARG A 20 12.26 -20.33 -9.65
CA ARG A 20 12.07 -19.35 -10.72
C ARG A 20 11.72 -17.96 -10.18
N VAL A 21 10.88 -17.91 -9.14
CA VAL A 21 10.33 -16.65 -8.63
C VAL A 21 11.34 -15.85 -7.83
N VAL A 22 12.09 -16.51 -6.95
CA VAL A 22 13.06 -15.89 -6.04
C VAL A 22 14.09 -15.01 -6.77
N PRO A 23 14.82 -15.48 -7.81
CA PRO A 23 15.83 -14.65 -8.46
C PRO A 23 15.24 -13.43 -9.19
N VAL A 24 14.06 -13.58 -9.83
CA VAL A 24 13.38 -12.48 -10.52
C VAL A 24 12.89 -11.43 -9.52
N THR A 25 12.30 -11.86 -8.41
CA THR A 25 11.86 -10.96 -7.34
C THR A 25 13.05 -10.23 -6.70
N LEU A 26 14.16 -10.94 -6.44
CA LEU A 26 15.38 -10.32 -5.90
C LEU A 26 15.95 -9.26 -6.86
N ALA A 27 16.08 -9.57 -8.16
CA ALA A 27 16.58 -8.62 -9.15
C ALA A 27 15.68 -7.37 -9.23
N ALA A 28 14.37 -7.56 -9.26
CA ALA A 28 13.41 -6.47 -9.27
C ALA A 28 13.44 -5.64 -7.97
N LEU A 29 13.62 -6.26 -6.80
CA LEU A 29 13.79 -5.56 -5.52
C LEU A 29 15.07 -4.74 -5.47
N ILE A 30 16.18 -5.24 -6.04
CA ILE A 30 17.44 -4.50 -6.14
C ILE A 30 17.28 -3.28 -7.04
N ILE A 31 16.69 -3.44 -8.24
CA ILE A 31 16.39 -2.33 -9.16
C ILE A 31 15.51 -1.29 -8.46
N PHE A 32 14.46 -1.75 -7.77
CA PHE A 32 13.57 -0.85 -7.05
C PHE A 32 14.25 -0.14 -5.88
N SER A 33 15.17 -0.81 -5.18
CA SER A 33 15.93 -0.19 -4.08
C SER A 33 16.87 0.90 -4.57
N LEU A 34 17.49 0.69 -5.74
CA LEU A 34 18.27 1.73 -6.43
C LEU A 34 17.37 2.90 -6.86
N LEU A 35 16.18 2.62 -7.41
CA LEU A 35 15.20 3.65 -7.78
C LEU A 35 14.69 4.44 -6.57
N SER A 36 14.53 3.77 -5.44
CA SER A 36 14.16 4.42 -4.17
C SER A 36 15.26 5.35 -3.66
N ALA A 37 16.54 4.97 -3.83
CA ALA A 37 17.67 5.83 -3.50
C ALA A 37 17.78 7.07 -4.40
N THR A 38 17.17 7.04 -5.60
CA THR A 38 17.13 8.18 -6.53
C THR A 38 15.97 9.17 -6.28
N GLY A 39 15.19 9.00 -5.22
CA GLY A 39 14.12 9.96 -4.85
C GLY A 39 12.75 9.68 -5.48
N VAL A 40 12.49 8.47 -5.98
CA VAL A 40 11.14 8.09 -6.47
C VAL A 40 10.08 8.22 -5.38
N MET A 41 10.46 8.07 -4.12
CA MET A 41 9.57 8.28 -2.98
C MET A 41 9.07 9.72 -2.91
N ASP A 42 9.95 10.69 -3.16
CA ASP A 42 9.60 12.11 -3.18
C ASP A 42 8.69 12.45 -4.37
N LEU A 43 8.91 11.80 -5.51
CA LEU A 43 8.05 11.96 -6.69
C LEU A 43 6.63 11.44 -6.44
N ILE A 44 6.50 10.30 -5.75
CA ILE A 44 5.20 9.73 -5.38
C ILE A 44 4.53 10.63 -4.35
N ALA A 45 5.25 11.09 -3.32
CA ALA A 45 4.71 12.03 -2.35
C ALA A 45 4.20 13.32 -3.02
N ALA A 46 4.96 13.89 -3.96
CA ALA A 46 4.56 15.06 -4.73
C ALA A 46 3.33 14.80 -5.62
N ALA A 47 3.16 13.60 -6.16
CA ALA A 47 1.98 13.24 -6.94
C ALA A 47 0.70 13.14 -6.09
N PHE A 48 0.84 12.77 -4.81
CA PHE A 48 -0.28 12.72 -3.87
C PHE A 48 -0.51 14.04 -3.11
N ASP A 49 0.46 14.95 -3.08
CA ASP A 49 0.34 16.30 -2.49
C ASP A 49 -0.93 17.08 -2.95
N PRO A 50 -1.27 17.16 -4.26
CA PRO A 50 -2.48 17.86 -4.68
C PRO A 50 -3.76 17.17 -4.20
N VAL A 51 -3.75 15.84 -4.08
CA VAL A 51 -4.91 15.08 -3.55
C VAL A 51 -5.06 15.35 -2.05
N LEU A 52 -3.95 15.38 -1.31
CA LEU A 52 -3.92 15.69 0.11
C LEU A 52 -4.40 17.12 0.39
N ARG A 53 -4.02 18.08 -0.46
CA ARG A 53 -4.47 19.48 -0.38
C ARG A 53 -5.93 19.66 -0.80
N ALA A 54 -6.39 18.95 -1.83
CA ALA A 54 -7.77 19.00 -2.29
C ALA A 54 -8.78 18.49 -1.25
N VAL A 55 -8.36 17.54 -0.41
CA VAL A 55 -9.20 17.01 0.67
C VAL A 55 -9.32 17.99 1.85
N GLY A 56 -8.44 18.99 1.95
CA GLY A 56 -8.58 20.06 2.96
C GLY A 56 -8.44 19.56 4.40
N LEU A 57 -7.52 18.62 4.64
CA LEU A 57 -7.32 18.08 5.98
C LEU A 57 -6.81 19.16 6.95
N PRO A 58 -7.30 19.19 8.21
CA PRO A 58 -6.78 20.07 9.26
C PRO A 58 -5.26 19.96 9.36
N GLY A 59 -4.57 21.08 9.62
CA GLY A 59 -3.11 21.11 9.69
C GLY A 59 -2.51 20.06 10.63
N GLU A 60 -3.25 19.64 11.67
CA GLU A 60 -2.82 18.60 12.60
C GLU A 60 -2.80 17.18 11.98
N SER A 61 -3.58 16.95 10.92
CA SER A 61 -3.63 15.67 10.17
C SER A 61 -2.35 15.42 9.37
N ALA A 62 -1.59 16.47 9.06
CA ALA A 62 -0.34 16.35 8.32
C ALA A 62 0.70 15.52 9.09
N ALA A 63 0.79 15.69 10.42
CA ALA A 63 1.70 14.92 11.27
C ALA A 63 1.31 13.42 11.28
N ALA A 64 0.02 13.12 11.31
CA ALA A 64 -0.49 11.76 11.23
C ALA A 64 -0.17 11.10 9.89
N LEU A 65 -0.30 11.83 8.78
CA LEU A 65 0.03 11.35 7.44
C LEU A 65 1.53 11.07 7.29
N VAL A 66 2.38 12.00 7.75
CA VAL A 66 3.84 11.82 7.73
C VAL A 66 4.23 10.60 8.57
N ALA A 67 3.65 10.43 9.76
CA ALA A 67 3.91 9.25 10.58
C ALA A 67 3.40 7.96 9.91
N GLN A 68 2.26 8.02 9.21
CA GLN A 68 1.72 6.87 8.47
C GLN A 68 2.60 6.47 7.29
N PHE A 69 3.29 7.42 6.65
CA PHE A 69 4.27 7.16 5.60
C PHE A 69 5.52 6.47 6.13
N VAL A 70 5.95 6.82 7.35
CA VAL A 70 7.07 6.16 8.02
C VAL A 70 6.66 4.76 8.47
N HIS A 71 5.53 4.65 9.17
CA HIS A 71 4.99 3.38 9.62
C HIS A 71 3.49 3.46 9.86
N PHE A 72 2.73 2.52 9.28
CA PHE A 72 1.27 2.53 9.36
C PHE A 72 0.75 2.57 10.80
N SER A 73 1.39 1.86 11.73
CA SER A 73 0.98 1.83 13.15
C SER A 73 1.23 3.15 13.87
N ALA A 74 2.28 3.88 13.51
CA ALA A 74 2.57 5.19 14.08
C ALA A 74 1.49 6.20 13.63
N GLY A 75 1.11 6.16 12.36
CA GLY A 75 -0.02 6.94 11.84
C GLY A 75 -1.31 6.70 12.61
N TYR A 76 -1.69 5.43 12.84
CA TYR A 76 -2.89 5.10 13.63
C TYR A 76 -2.82 5.63 15.07
N ALA A 77 -1.67 5.53 15.73
CA ALA A 77 -1.49 6.03 17.10
C ALA A 77 -1.65 7.56 17.19
N ILE A 78 -1.10 8.30 16.22
CA ILE A 78 -1.24 9.77 16.19
C ILE A 78 -2.68 10.17 15.89
N VAL A 79 -3.34 9.55 14.90
CA VAL A 79 -4.77 9.84 14.63
C VAL A 79 -5.63 9.54 15.85
N ALA A 80 -5.39 8.41 16.54
CA ALA A 80 -6.13 8.07 17.75
C ALA A 80 -5.94 9.11 18.87
N SER A 81 -4.71 9.62 19.05
CA SER A 81 -4.40 10.67 20.01
C SER A 81 -5.14 11.98 19.67
N LEU A 82 -5.10 12.39 18.40
CA LEU A 82 -5.76 13.61 17.92
C LEU A 82 -7.30 13.53 17.97
N LEU A 83 -7.86 12.35 17.70
CA LEU A 83 -9.30 12.09 17.83
C LEU A 83 -9.73 12.12 19.30
N SER A 84 -8.94 11.52 20.20
CA SER A 84 -9.21 11.52 21.65
C SER A 84 -9.08 12.91 22.26
N GLY A 85 -8.17 13.73 21.73
CA GLY A 85 -8.00 15.13 22.12
C GLY A 85 -9.04 16.08 21.53
N GLY A 86 -10.00 15.60 20.75
CA GLY A 86 -11.04 16.41 20.11
C GLY A 86 -10.54 17.34 19.00
N VAL A 87 -9.28 17.18 18.57
CA VAL A 87 -8.66 17.97 17.50
C VAL A 87 -9.18 17.50 16.13
N LEU A 88 -9.35 16.19 15.96
CA LEU A 88 -9.95 15.60 14.77
C LEU A 88 -11.37 15.13 15.07
N THR A 89 -12.26 15.29 14.09
CA THR A 89 -13.57 14.63 14.08
C THR A 89 -13.44 13.20 13.57
N THR A 90 -14.42 12.33 13.86
CA THR A 90 -14.39 10.94 13.36
C THR A 90 -14.29 10.87 11.84
N GLY A 91 -15.01 11.73 11.10
CA GLY A 91 -14.94 11.79 9.64
C GLY A 91 -13.54 12.15 9.14
N THR A 92 -12.93 13.22 9.67
CA THR A 92 -11.59 13.66 9.26
C THR A 92 -10.50 12.66 9.65
N ALA A 93 -10.61 12.00 10.80
CA ALA A 93 -9.72 10.91 11.21
C ALA A 93 -9.78 9.73 10.23
N LEU A 94 -10.99 9.29 9.84
CA LEU A 94 -11.16 8.20 8.88
C LEU A 94 -10.61 8.56 7.49
N VAL A 95 -10.91 9.75 6.99
CA VAL A 95 -10.39 10.23 5.70
C VAL A 95 -8.86 10.31 5.71
N THR A 96 -8.26 10.81 6.80
CA THR A 96 -6.80 10.88 6.96
C THR A 96 -6.16 9.50 6.88
N LEU A 97 -6.72 8.51 7.59
CA LEU A 97 -6.22 7.14 7.61
C LEU A 97 -6.35 6.45 6.24
N VAL A 98 -7.49 6.63 5.57
CA VAL A 98 -7.70 6.03 4.25
C VAL A 98 -6.75 6.65 3.23
N LEU A 99 -6.57 7.97 3.23
CA LEU A 99 -5.64 8.65 2.32
C LEU A 99 -4.19 8.27 2.57
N GLY A 100 -3.74 8.25 3.83
CA GLY A 100 -2.38 7.80 4.12
C GLY A 100 -2.16 6.34 3.70
N SER A 101 -3.17 5.47 3.85
CA SER A 101 -3.12 4.10 3.35
C SER A 101 -3.06 3.99 1.81
N MET A 102 -3.61 4.96 1.05
CA MET A 102 -3.54 4.98 -0.43
C MET A 102 -2.11 5.17 -0.91
N VAL A 103 -1.33 6.01 -0.23
CA VAL A 103 0.09 6.21 -0.54
C VAL A 103 0.89 4.96 -0.17
N VAL A 104 0.72 4.46 1.07
CA VAL A 104 1.44 3.27 1.56
C VAL A 104 1.18 2.05 0.67
N ILE A 105 -0.07 1.79 0.27
CA ILE A 105 -0.37 0.64 -0.57
C ILE A 105 0.17 0.80 -1.99
N THR A 106 0.26 2.03 -2.51
CA THR A 106 0.90 2.31 -3.80
C THR A 106 2.38 1.96 -3.72
N LEU A 107 3.07 2.35 -2.64
CA LEU A 107 4.47 2.00 -2.41
C LEU A 107 4.67 0.48 -2.29
N ILE A 108 3.80 -0.21 -1.54
CA ILE A 108 3.84 -1.68 -1.43
C ILE A 108 3.63 -2.32 -2.80
N TYR A 109 2.73 -1.77 -3.62
CA TYR A 109 2.44 -2.31 -4.94
C TYR A 109 3.65 -2.23 -5.86
N ILE A 110 4.29 -1.06 -5.91
CA ILE A 110 5.44 -0.86 -6.79
C ILE A 110 6.64 -1.66 -6.28
N LYS A 111 6.88 -1.68 -4.96
CA LYS A 111 8.04 -2.35 -4.35
C LYS A 111 7.94 -3.87 -4.33
N TYR A 112 6.78 -4.42 -4.03
CA TYR A 112 6.62 -5.85 -3.75
C TYR A 112 5.65 -6.54 -4.70
N SER A 113 4.48 -5.96 -4.96
CA SER A 113 3.44 -6.65 -5.74
C SER A 113 3.78 -6.72 -7.23
N VAL A 114 4.24 -5.63 -7.86
CA VAL A 114 4.60 -5.62 -9.28
C VAL A 114 5.73 -6.63 -9.57
N PRO A 115 6.86 -6.61 -8.83
CA PRO A 115 7.89 -7.65 -8.94
C PRO A 115 7.36 -9.07 -8.78
N LEU A 116 6.50 -9.29 -7.78
CA LEU A 116 5.98 -10.62 -7.46
C LEU A 116 4.99 -11.12 -8.53
N TYR A 117 4.10 -10.26 -9.02
CA TYR A 117 3.16 -10.62 -10.09
C TYR A 117 3.89 -10.82 -11.43
N LEU A 118 4.87 -9.99 -11.74
CA LEU A 118 5.76 -10.19 -12.90
C LEU A 118 6.51 -11.52 -12.81
N SER A 119 7.00 -11.86 -11.62
CA SER A 119 7.74 -13.09 -11.37
C SER A 119 6.88 -14.35 -11.52
N LEU A 120 5.63 -14.29 -11.04
CA LEU A 120 4.68 -15.40 -11.11
C LEU A 120 4.05 -15.59 -12.50
N PHE A 121 3.69 -14.49 -13.17
CA PHE A 121 2.86 -14.52 -14.38
C PHE A 121 3.54 -13.93 -15.63
N GLY A 122 4.80 -13.48 -15.55
CA GLY A 122 5.50 -12.85 -16.67
C GLY A 122 4.80 -11.57 -17.14
N ARG A 123 4.67 -11.38 -18.46
CA ARG A 123 3.98 -10.21 -19.07
C ARG A 123 2.51 -10.07 -18.65
N PHE A 124 1.83 -11.17 -18.30
CA PHE A 124 0.47 -11.12 -17.76
C PHE A 124 0.43 -10.57 -16.34
N GLY A 125 1.53 -10.69 -15.59
CA GLY A 125 1.67 -10.17 -14.23
C GLY A 125 1.48 -8.66 -14.13
N VAL A 126 1.90 -7.91 -15.15
CA VAL A 126 1.70 -6.44 -15.20
C VAL A 126 0.21 -6.10 -15.25
N ARG A 127 -0.56 -6.80 -16.09
CA ARG A 127 -2.01 -6.57 -16.18
C ARG A 127 -2.71 -6.94 -14.88
N VAL A 128 -2.35 -8.08 -14.28
CA VAL A 128 -2.90 -8.49 -12.99
C VAL A 128 -2.61 -7.43 -11.94
N ALA A 129 -1.36 -6.99 -11.82
CA ALA A 129 -0.95 -5.96 -10.86
C ALA A 129 -1.71 -4.64 -11.06
N LEU A 130 -1.90 -4.19 -12.30
CA LEU A 130 -2.67 -2.98 -12.60
C LEU A 130 -4.14 -3.12 -12.20
N VAL A 131 -4.78 -4.25 -12.52
CA VAL A 131 -6.19 -4.48 -12.19
C VAL A 131 -6.40 -4.55 -10.69
N THR A 132 -5.54 -5.26 -9.96
CA THR A 132 -5.65 -5.37 -8.50
C THR A 132 -5.30 -4.06 -7.79
N TYR A 133 -4.35 -3.29 -8.31
CA TYR A 133 -4.09 -1.92 -7.84
C TYR A 133 -5.31 -1.02 -8.04
N ALA A 134 -5.87 -0.99 -9.25
CA ALA A 134 -7.03 -0.18 -9.59
C ALA A 134 -8.26 -0.55 -8.74
N ALA A 135 -8.53 -1.84 -8.56
CA ALA A 135 -9.61 -2.31 -7.69
C ALA A 135 -9.39 -1.86 -6.23
N SER A 136 -8.16 -1.97 -5.72
CA SER A 136 -7.83 -1.53 -4.37
C SER A 136 -7.97 -0.01 -4.18
N MET A 137 -7.67 0.76 -5.22
CA MET A 137 -7.76 2.21 -5.16
C MET A 137 -9.19 2.71 -5.33
N ALA A 138 -9.97 2.09 -6.22
CA ALA A 138 -11.39 2.35 -6.37
C ALA A 138 -12.15 2.09 -5.06
N ALA A 139 -11.86 0.98 -4.36
CA ALA A 139 -12.48 0.70 -3.06
C ALA A 139 -12.21 1.82 -2.04
N LYS A 140 -10.98 2.35 -1.98
CA LYS A 140 -10.63 3.44 -1.05
C LYS A 140 -11.29 4.76 -1.42
N VAL A 141 -11.38 5.08 -2.71
CA VAL A 141 -12.11 6.26 -3.19
C VAL A 141 -13.58 6.18 -2.80
N VAL A 142 -14.21 5.01 -2.96
CA VAL A 142 -15.60 4.79 -2.52
C VAL A 142 -15.73 4.95 -1.00
N THR A 143 -14.80 4.42 -0.21
CA THR A 143 -14.81 4.61 1.24
C THR A 143 -14.70 6.08 1.63
N VAL A 144 -13.79 6.85 1.01
CA VAL A 144 -13.66 8.29 1.28
C VAL A 144 -14.94 9.03 0.92
N ALA A 145 -15.52 8.75 -0.25
CA ALA A 145 -16.76 9.37 -0.69
C ALA A 145 -17.91 9.07 0.28
N LEU A 146 -18.02 7.83 0.76
CA LEU A 146 -19.05 7.42 1.72
C LEU A 146 -18.87 8.11 3.08
N VAL A 147 -17.63 8.24 3.56
CA VAL A 147 -17.34 8.96 4.81
C VAL A 147 -17.71 10.43 4.69
N MET A 148 -17.41 11.08 3.56
CA MET A 148 -17.76 12.49 3.31
C MET A 148 -19.27 12.76 3.19
N VAL A 149 -20.08 11.73 2.94
CA VAL A 149 -21.55 11.85 2.84
C VAL A 149 -22.22 11.61 4.21
N LEU A 150 -21.62 10.79 5.06
CA LEU A 150 -22.19 10.38 6.35
C LEU A 150 -21.81 11.30 7.51
N PHE A 151 -20.70 12.02 7.40
CA PHE A 151 -20.14 12.90 8.44
C PHE A 151 -19.97 14.32 7.88
#